data_AF-A0A5B9MQT0-F1
#
_entry.id   AF-A0A5B9MQT0-F1
#
_cell.length_a   1.000
_cell.length_b   1.000
_cell.length_c   1.000
_cell.angle_alpha   90.00
_cell.angle_beta   90.00
_cell.angle_gamma   90.00
#
_symmetry.space_group_name_H-M   'P 1'
#
loop_
_entity.id
_entity.type
_entity.pdbx_description
1 polymer ?
#
loop_
_entity_poly.entity_id
_entity_poly.type
_entity_poly.pdbx_seq_one_letter_code
_entity_poly.pdbx_strand_id
1 'polypeptide(L)'
;MNGSVSLSDRRASLVASSLSQDLRPRRMHSDALQEYNHDHRCEPVGLEWRGNSSLVSIFRRVAHNVPRKIQILPRCRRHMSNLRQLQFNNLEAAVDDARQLLASGHVRHANWSLGQICRHLVLVQDPSVDGYPIWMSLFAPLRPLVRQLLLPKVLSGDSPRGIRTAPMFVPPDNLEDATEVEAFAASVTRLLNHSGSFAPHPGFGRLPREKILEIHTAHAAHHLRHLRAHDQSA
;
A
#
# COMPACT_ATOMS: atom_id res chain seq x y z
N MET A 1 46.62 -49.88 -27.03
CA MET A 1 46.73 -50.61 -25.75
C MET A 1 45.39 -50.52 -25.06
N ASN A 2 44.71 -51.67 -24.95
CA ASN A 2 43.40 -51.85 -24.35
C ASN A 2 43.49 -51.74 -22.82
N GLY A 3 42.46 -51.18 -22.18
CA GLY A 3 42.38 -51.12 -20.72
C GLY A 3 41.02 -50.62 -20.24
N SER A 4 40.01 -51.47 -20.37
CA SER A 4 38.69 -51.37 -19.74
C SER A 4 38.73 -51.80 -18.27
N VAL A 5 38.14 -51.03 -17.35
CA VAL A 5 37.49 -51.60 -16.15
C VAL A 5 36.29 -50.72 -15.75
N SER A 6 35.10 -51.28 -15.91
CA SER A 6 33.86 -50.90 -15.23
C SER A 6 33.66 -51.89 -14.08
N LEU A 7 33.28 -51.43 -12.90
CA LEU A 7 32.45 -52.20 -11.97
C LEU A 7 31.83 -51.28 -10.91
N SER A 8 30.59 -50.89 -11.16
CA SER A 8 29.57 -50.62 -10.17
C SER A 8 29.14 -51.93 -9.52
N ASP A 9 29.22 -52.09 -8.19
CA ASP A 9 28.09 -52.53 -7.36
C ASP A 9 28.45 -52.74 -5.86
N ARG A 10 27.48 -52.35 -5.01
CA ARG A 10 27.14 -52.93 -3.69
C ARG A 10 28.13 -52.81 -2.53
N ARG A 11 27.82 -51.86 -1.65
CA ARG A 11 27.74 -52.13 -0.19
C ARG A 11 26.67 -51.25 0.46
N ALA A 12 25.47 -51.80 0.53
CA ALA A 12 24.49 -51.48 1.55
C ALA A 12 24.72 -52.45 2.73
N SER A 13 24.83 -51.93 3.95
CA SER A 13 24.19 -52.49 5.17
C SER A 13 24.72 -51.81 6.44
N LEU A 14 23.78 -51.52 7.37
CA LEU A 14 23.94 -51.26 8.81
C LEU A 14 24.55 -49.89 9.16
N VAL A 15 23.90 -49.00 9.92
CA VAL A 15 23.31 -49.23 11.24
C VAL A 15 22.06 -48.35 11.43
N ALA A 16 20.95 -48.99 11.80
CA ALA A 16 19.80 -48.37 12.45
C ALA A 16 19.90 -48.65 13.96
N SER A 17 19.75 -47.64 14.81
CA SER A 17 18.86 -47.66 15.99
C SER A 17 19.22 -46.59 17.02
N SER A 18 18.14 -46.04 17.60
CA SER A 18 18.03 -45.49 18.95
C SER A 18 18.37 -44.02 19.14
N LEU A 19 17.34 -43.16 19.20
CA LEU A 19 16.82 -42.68 20.48
C LEU A 19 15.56 -41.83 20.28
N SER A 20 14.42 -42.45 20.62
CA SER A 20 13.18 -41.76 20.95
C SER A 20 13.27 -41.17 22.36
N GLN A 21 13.08 -39.85 22.48
CA GLN A 21 12.63 -39.14 23.68
C GLN A 21 11.79 -37.96 23.15
N ASP A 22 10.47 -38.08 23.02
CA ASP A 22 9.46 -37.88 24.06
C ASP A 22 9.59 -36.54 24.80
N LEU A 23 9.00 -35.47 24.22
CA LEU A 23 8.46 -34.35 24.98
C LEU A 23 7.17 -33.85 24.31
N ARG A 24 6.05 -34.25 24.92
CA ARG A 24 4.68 -33.78 24.69
C ARG A 24 4.50 -32.28 24.98
N PRO A 25 3.42 -31.66 24.46
CA PRO A 25 3.24 -30.21 24.44
C PRO A 25 2.82 -29.64 25.80
N ARG A 26 3.40 -28.49 26.17
CA ARG A 26 2.97 -27.71 27.34
C ARG A 26 1.77 -26.83 26.95
N ARG A 27 0.55 -27.32 27.20
CA ARG A 27 -0.64 -26.46 27.40
C ARG A 27 -0.56 -25.87 28.81
N MET A 28 -0.61 -24.55 28.92
CA MET A 28 -1.14 -23.88 30.12
C MET A 28 -1.96 -22.65 29.71
N HIS A 29 -3.23 -22.69 30.13
CA HIS A 29 -4.17 -21.64 30.55
C HIS A 29 -4.00 -20.22 29.96
N SER A 30 -4.96 -19.65 29.21
CA SER A 30 -6.31 -19.19 29.62
C SER A 30 -6.30 -18.18 30.78
N ASP A 31 -6.87 -17.01 30.47
CA ASP A 31 -7.46 -16.00 31.35
C ASP A 31 -6.54 -14.89 31.90
N ALA A 32 -6.54 -13.77 31.17
CA ALA A 32 -6.59 -12.43 31.77
C ALA A 32 -7.29 -11.46 30.80
N LEU A 33 -8.62 -11.50 30.83
CA LEU A 33 -9.44 -10.34 30.50
C LEU A 33 -9.12 -9.25 31.53
N GLN A 34 -8.73 -8.06 31.07
CA GLN A 34 -9.02 -6.84 31.82
C GLN A 34 -9.43 -5.72 30.86
N GLU A 35 -10.74 -5.55 30.80
CA GLU A 35 -11.43 -4.32 30.46
C GLU A 35 -10.96 -3.15 31.34
N TYR A 36 -10.74 -1.98 30.74
CA TYR A 36 -11.29 -0.70 31.20
C TYR A 36 -11.04 0.38 30.11
N ASN A 37 -12.08 0.82 29.39
CA ASN A 37 -12.86 2.07 29.57
C ASN A 37 -12.00 3.35 29.51
N HIS A 38 -12.31 4.41 28.76
CA HIS A 38 -13.64 5.01 28.55
C HIS A 38 -13.63 6.03 27.40
N ASP A 39 -14.76 6.11 26.70
CA ASP A 39 -15.48 7.34 26.30
C ASP A 39 -14.79 8.38 25.38
N HIS A 40 -15.15 8.35 24.10
CA HIS A 40 -15.51 9.56 23.35
C HIS A 40 -16.62 9.23 22.34
N ARG A 41 -17.86 9.51 22.76
CA ARG A 41 -19.04 9.58 21.90
C ARG A 41 -18.79 10.62 20.79
N CYS A 42 -18.93 10.20 19.54
CA CYS A 42 -19.28 11.11 18.45
C CYS A 42 -20.79 10.97 18.22
N GLU A 43 -21.52 12.03 18.55
CA GLU A 43 -22.94 12.20 18.24
C GLU A 43 -23.20 12.10 16.72
N PRO A 44 -24.30 11.46 16.28
CA PRO A 44 -24.62 11.34 14.86
C PRO A 44 -25.17 12.65 14.30
N VAL A 45 -24.64 13.05 13.14
CA VAL A 45 -25.21 14.14 12.32
C VAL A 45 -26.49 13.64 11.67
N GLY A 46 -27.63 14.04 12.21
CA GLY A 46 -28.92 13.95 11.54
C GLY A 46 -29.02 15.01 10.44
N LEU A 47 -29.18 14.58 9.19
CA LEU A 47 -29.60 15.44 8.08
C LEU A 47 -30.71 14.72 7.32
N GLU A 48 -31.93 14.98 7.79
CA GLU A 48 -33.20 14.66 7.14
C GLU A 48 -33.33 15.55 5.88
N TRP A 49 -33.47 14.92 4.71
CA TRP A 49 -33.84 15.59 3.47
C TRP A 49 -35.36 15.51 3.28
N ARG A 50 -36.05 16.65 3.39
CA ARG A 50 -37.38 16.87 2.80
C ARG A 50 -37.33 18.10 1.91
N GLY A 51 -37.91 17.96 0.72
CA GLY A 51 -37.90 18.99 -0.31
C GLY A 51 -39.09 19.96 -0.28
N ASN A 52 -39.03 20.82 -1.30
CA ASN A 52 -40.06 21.61 -1.96
C ASN A 52 -40.41 23.04 -1.47
N SER A 53 -40.20 23.95 -2.44
CA SER A 53 -41.10 25.04 -2.87
C SER A 53 -40.72 26.50 -2.54
N SER A 54 -40.36 27.20 -3.62
CA SER A 54 -40.93 28.46 -4.11
C SER A 54 -40.77 29.77 -3.31
N LEU A 55 -39.99 30.67 -3.92
CA LEU A 55 -40.22 32.09 -4.22
C LEU A 55 -40.62 33.11 -3.11
N VAL A 56 -39.99 34.29 -3.26
CA VAL A 56 -40.45 35.67 -2.98
C VAL A 56 -39.83 36.41 -1.77
N SER A 57 -39.39 37.65 -2.10
CA SER A 57 -39.18 38.87 -1.29
C SER A 57 -37.84 39.00 -0.54
N ILE A 58 -36.94 39.87 -1.02
CA ILE A 58 -36.88 41.32 -0.74
C ILE A 58 -36.59 41.56 0.74
N PHE A 59 -35.36 41.95 1.09
CA PHE A 59 -35.12 43.10 1.97
C PHE A 59 -33.68 43.60 1.85
N ARG A 60 -33.59 44.91 1.66
CA ARG A 60 -32.39 45.72 1.44
C ARG A 60 -31.93 46.27 2.80
N ARG A 61 -30.61 46.19 3.04
CA ARG A 61 -29.80 47.14 3.81
C ARG A 61 -30.07 47.24 5.32
N VAL A 62 -29.01 47.05 6.12
CA VAL A 62 -28.39 48.10 6.96
C VAL A 62 -27.13 47.49 7.58
N ALA A 63 -25.98 48.10 7.26
CA ALA A 63 -24.75 47.92 8.00
C ALA A 63 -24.87 48.69 9.33
N HIS A 64 -24.40 48.12 10.43
CA HIS A 64 -23.52 48.75 11.42
C HIS A 64 -23.30 47.82 12.64
N ASN A 65 -22.09 47.92 13.21
CA ASN A 65 -21.62 47.36 14.48
C ASN A 65 -21.28 45.86 14.55
N VAL A 66 -20.01 45.55 14.26
CA VAL A 66 -19.34 44.38 14.83
C VAL A 66 -18.16 44.88 15.68
N PRO A 67 -18.13 44.65 17.00
CA PRO A 67 -16.95 44.92 17.82
C PRO A 67 -15.86 43.89 17.52
N ARG A 68 -14.64 44.36 17.24
CA ARG A 68 -13.44 43.50 17.11
C ARG A 68 -13.08 42.91 18.48
N LYS A 69 -13.60 41.73 18.78
CA LYS A 69 -12.99 40.85 19.78
C LYS A 69 -11.93 40.02 19.06
N ILE A 70 -10.67 40.39 19.21
CA ILE A 70 -9.53 39.54 18.82
C ILE A 70 -9.56 38.35 19.79
N GLN A 71 -10.31 37.32 19.43
CA GLN A 71 -10.09 35.99 19.98
C GLN A 71 -8.87 35.44 19.26
N ILE A 72 -7.76 35.32 20.00
CA ILE A 72 -6.68 34.42 19.63
C ILE A 72 -7.30 33.02 19.67
N LEU A 73 -7.76 32.55 18.51
CA LEU A 73 -8.24 31.18 18.37
C LEU A 73 -7.09 30.25 18.77
N PRO A 74 -7.36 29.19 19.53
CA PRO A 74 -6.36 28.18 19.82
C PRO A 74 -5.84 27.65 18.48
N ARG A 75 -4.52 27.75 18.29
CA ARG A 75 -3.80 27.22 17.13
C ARG A 75 -4.27 25.79 16.93
N CYS A 76 -5.05 25.56 15.87
CA CYS A 76 -5.52 24.24 15.50
C CYS A 76 -4.30 23.31 15.51
N ARG A 77 -4.24 22.38 16.46
CA ARG A 77 -3.12 21.48 16.62
C ARG A 77 -3.04 20.71 15.31
N ARG A 78 -2.01 21.00 14.49
CA ARG A 78 -1.73 20.25 13.26
C ARG A 78 -1.79 18.79 13.65
N HIS A 79 -2.76 18.05 13.12
CA HIS A 79 -2.81 16.61 13.30
C HIS A 79 -1.53 16.07 12.65
N MET A 80 -0.54 15.72 13.47
CA MET A 80 0.68 15.12 12.97
C MET A 80 0.29 13.76 12.42
N SER A 81 0.36 13.59 11.11
CA SER A 81 0.06 12.31 10.48
C SER A 81 1.01 11.25 11.05
N ASN A 82 0.47 10.13 11.55
CA ASN A 82 1.27 8.98 11.97
C ASN A 82 2.02 8.29 10.79
N LEU A 83 1.78 8.75 9.56
CA LEU A 83 2.46 8.29 8.36
C LEU A 83 3.90 8.80 8.30
N ARG A 84 4.79 8.01 7.73
CA ARG A 84 6.16 8.45 7.41
C ARG A 84 6.14 9.53 6.34
N GLN A 85 7.07 10.46 6.41
CA GLN A 85 7.41 11.31 5.27
C GLN A 85 8.40 10.51 4.42
N LEU A 86 7.93 9.98 3.30
CA LEU A 86 8.67 9.01 2.49
C LEU A 86 8.62 9.40 1.02
N GLN A 87 9.79 9.44 0.40
CA GLN A 87 9.99 9.55 -1.04
C GLN A 87 11.21 8.69 -1.39
N PHE A 88 11.18 8.06 -2.56
CA PHE A 88 12.27 7.24 -3.05
C PHE A 88 12.85 7.88 -4.31
N ASN A 89 14.16 7.72 -4.49
CA ASN A 89 14.84 8.17 -5.71
C ASN A 89 14.56 7.23 -6.90
N ASN A 90 14.33 5.95 -6.61
CA ASN A 90 14.06 4.89 -7.59
C ASN A 90 13.29 3.73 -6.93
N LEU A 91 12.92 2.73 -7.73
CA LEU A 91 12.15 1.57 -7.26
C LEU A 91 12.99 0.62 -6.41
N GLU A 92 14.28 0.52 -6.68
CA GLU A 92 15.22 -0.31 -5.93
C GLU A 92 15.28 0.13 -4.47
N ALA A 93 15.32 1.45 -4.20
CA ALA A 93 15.24 1.99 -2.85
C ALA A 93 13.91 1.63 -2.13
N ALA A 94 12.82 1.49 -2.88
CA ALA A 94 11.54 1.03 -2.31
C ALA A 94 11.57 -0.46 -1.95
N VAL A 95 12.28 -1.29 -2.74
CA VAL A 95 12.51 -2.71 -2.43
C VAL A 95 13.38 -2.84 -1.17
N ASP A 96 14.44 -2.04 -1.06
CA ASP A 96 15.31 -2.04 0.11
C ASP A 96 14.55 -1.62 1.38
N ASP A 97 13.67 -0.62 1.30
CA ASP A 97 12.78 -0.23 2.41
C ASP A 97 11.85 -1.36 2.83
N ALA A 98 11.23 -2.06 1.88
CA ALA A 98 10.36 -3.19 2.16
C ALA A 98 11.12 -4.35 2.84
N ARG A 99 12.34 -4.64 2.40
CA ARG A 99 13.22 -5.64 3.03
C ARG A 99 13.66 -5.22 4.43
N GLN A 100 13.93 -3.93 4.65
CA GLN A 100 14.26 -3.41 5.97
C GLN A 100 13.08 -3.56 6.93
N LEU A 101 11.87 -3.16 6.52
CA LEU A 101 10.64 -3.31 7.31
C LEU A 101 10.33 -4.78 7.66
N LEU A 102 10.63 -5.71 6.74
CA LEU A 102 10.52 -7.13 7.00
C LEU A 102 11.54 -7.59 8.06
N ALA A 103 12.80 -7.17 7.93
CA ALA A 103 13.87 -7.59 8.83
C ALA A 103 13.75 -7.01 10.25
N SER A 104 13.33 -5.75 10.38
CA SER A 104 13.19 -5.07 11.68
C SER A 104 11.85 -5.32 12.38
N GLY A 105 10.87 -5.88 11.66
CA GLY A 105 9.47 -5.80 12.03
C GLY A 105 8.89 -4.39 11.85
N HIS A 106 7.56 -4.28 11.84
CA HIS A 106 6.86 -3.03 11.53
C HIS A 106 5.50 -2.87 12.24
N VAL A 107 5.14 -1.62 12.53
CA VAL A 107 3.81 -1.20 12.97
C VAL A 107 3.01 -0.68 11.77
N ARG A 108 1.75 -1.10 11.68
CA ARG A 108 0.80 -0.68 10.64
C ARG A 108 0.00 0.53 11.11
N HIS A 109 -0.08 1.56 10.27
CA HIS A 109 -0.93 2.74 10.45
C HIS A 109 -2.10 2.81 9.46
N ALA A 110 -2.35 1.72 8.74
CA ALA A 110 -3.45 1.52 7.80
C ALA A 110 -3.91 0.06 7.79
N ASN A 111 -4.86 -0.28 6.92
CA ASN A 111 -5.51 -1.59 6.89
C ASN A 111 -4.66 -2.71 6.27
N TRP A 112 -3.61 -2.39 5.51
CA TRP A 112 -2.81 -3.38 4.80
C TRP A 112 -1.52 -3.73 5.54
N SER A 113 -1.19 -5.02 5.59
CA SER A 113 0.14 -5.51 5.98
C SER A 113 1.22 -5.15 4.96
N LEU A 114 2.49 -5.39 5.33
CA LEU A 114 3.60 -5.29 4.39
C LEU A 114 3.38 -6.19 3.17
N GLY A 115 3.00 -7.45 3.37
CA GLY A 115 2.74 -8.39 2.29
C GLY A 115 1.59 -7.94 1.39
N GLN A 116 0.51 -7.42 1.97
CA GLN A 116 -0.60 -6.83 1.20
C GLN A 116 -0.16 -5.61 0.39
N ILE A 117 0.64 -4.73 0.96
CA ILE A 117 1.20 -3.57 0.24
C ILE A 117 2.09 -4.05 -0.92
N CYS A 118 3.04 -4.95 -0.67
CA CYS A 118 3.92 -5.48 -1.72
C CYS A 118 3.13 -6.18 -2.83
N ARG A 119 2.13 -7.00 -2.47
CA ARG A 119 1.24 -7.65 -3.44
C ARG A 119 0.47 -6.63 -4.27
N HIS A 120 -0.06 -5.58 -3.64
CA HIS A 120 -0.74 -4.50 -4.35
C HIS A 120 0.19 -3.82 -5.36
N LEU A 121 1.43 -3.51 -4.97
CA LEU A 121 2.42 -2.90 -5.85
C LEU A 121 2.70 -3.78 -7.07
N VAL A 122 2.84 -5.10 -6.89
CA VAL A 122 2.97 -6.07 -7.99
C VAL A 122 1.75 -6.03 -8.91
N LEU A 123 0.54 -6.09 -8.36
CA LEU A 123 -0.72 -6.12 -9.12
C LEU A 123 -0.92 -4.89 -10.02
N VAL A 124 -0.43 -3.71 -9.62
CA VAL A 124 -0.51 -2.50 -10.44
C VAL A 124 0.69 -2.32 -11.37
N GLN A 125 1.85 -2.85 -11.01
CA GLN A 125 3.10 -2.68 -11.74
C GLN A 125 3.17 -3.59 -12.95
N ASP A 126 2.92 -4.89 -12.75
CA ASP A 126 3.08 -5.92 -13.78
C ASP A 126 2.25 -5.65 -15.06
N PRO A 127 0.99 -5.17 -14.98
CA PRO A 127 0.22 -4.78 -16.17
C PRO A 127 0.85 -3.69 -17.03
N SER A 128 1.80 -2.92 -16.50
CA SER A 128 2.56 -1.96 -17.33
C SER A 128 3.36 -2.69 -18.40
N VAL A 129 3.81 -3.91 -18.12
CA VAL A 129 4.55 -4.79 -19.04
C VAL A 129 3.59 -5.74 -19.76
N ASP A 130 2.69 -6.41 -19.04
CA ASP A 130 1.82 -7.46 -19.61
C ASP A 130 0.63 -6.92 -20.41
N GLY A 131 0.29 -5.65 -20.21
CA GLY A 131 -0.95 -5.08 -20.71
C GLY A 131 -2.07 -5.05 -19.67
N TYR A 132 -3.06 -4.23 -19.98
CA TYR A 132 -4.25 -4.07 -19.15
C TYR A 132 -5.45 -4.76 -19.80
N PRO A 133 -6.40 -5.26 -19.00
CA PRO A 133 -7.67 -5.73 -19.54
C PRO A 133 -8.36 -4.67 -20.40
N ILE A 134 -8.94 -5.08 -21.53
CA ILE A 134 -9.53 -4.17 -22.54
C ILE A 134 -10.60 -3.26 -21.91
N TRP A 135 -11.38 -3.79 -20.96
CA TRP A 135 -12.44 -3.03 -20.29
C TRP A 135 -11.92 -1.82 -19.48
N MET A 136 -10.65 -1.81 -19.07
CA MET A 136 -10.05 -0.63 -18.43
C MET A 136 -9.83 0.53 -19.40
N SER A 137 -9.88 0.28 -20.71
CA SER A 137 -9.78 1.32 -21.74
C SER A 137 -11.14 1.91 -22.13
N LEU A 138 -12.26 1.48 -21.53
CA LEU A 138 -13.60 2.01 -21.84
C LEU A 138 -13.71 3.52 -21.61
N PHE A 139 -12.92 4.07 -20.68
CA PHE A 139 -12.87 5.51 -20.39
C PHE A 139 -11.71 6.24 -21.07
N ALA A 140 -11.15 5.68 -22.15
CA ALA A 140 -10.03 6.29 -22.87
C ALA A 140 -10.22 7.77 -23.27
N PRO A 141 -11.43 8.24 -23.66
CA PRO A 141 -11.64 9.66 -23.97
C PRO A 141 -11.38 10.61 -22.80
N LEU A 142 -11.50 10.15 -21.55
CA LEU A 142 -11.26 10.95 -20.35
C LEU A 142 -9.77 11.05 -19.97
N ARG A 143 -8.88 10.31 -20.62
CA ARG A 143 -7.44 10.24 -20.29
C ARG A 143 -6.74 11.60 -20.23
N PRO A 144 -6.95 12.55 -21.16
CA PRO A 144 -6.27 13.86 -21.09
C PRO A 144 -6.60 14.60 -19.78
N LEU A 145 -7.88 14.60 -19.41
CA LEU A 145 -8.35 15.22 -18.18
C LEU A 145 -7.80 14.50 -16.93
N VAL A 146 -7.91 13.18 -16.90
CA VAL A 146 -7.41 12.35 -15.79
C VAL A 146 -5.90 12.54 -15.60
N ARG A 147 -5.14 12.55 -16.70
CA ARG A 147 -3.70 12.81 -16.69
C ARG A 147 -3.37 14.19 -16.15
N GLN A 148 -4.06 15.23 -16.60
CA GLN A 148 -3.81 16.60 -16.15
C GLN A 148 -4.10 16.80 -14.65
N LEU A 149 -5.13 16.12 -14.12
CA LEU A 149 -5.57 16.30 -12.73
C LEU A 149 -4.90 15.37 -11.72
N LEU A 150 -4.65 14.11 -12.08
CA LEU A 150 -4.17 13.08 -11.15
C LEU A 150 -2.66 12.84 -11.22
N LEU A 151 -2.05 12.93 -12.41
CA LEU A 151 -0.62 12.65 -12.53
C LEU A 151 0.24 13.57 -11.65
N PRO A 152 0.02 14.90 -11.59
CA PRO A 152 0.80 15.77 -10.70
C PRO A 152 0.65 15.40 -9.22
N LYS A 153 -0.55 14.97 -8.80
CA LYS A 153 -0.84 14.58 -7.41
C LYS A 153 -0.18 13.25 -7.02
N VAL A 154 -0.17 12.30 -7.95
CA VAL A 154 0.55 11.03 -7.76
C VAL A 154 2.04 11.30 -7.55
N LEU A 155 2.62 12.18 -8.36
CA LEU A 155 4.04 12.52 -8.31
C LEU A 155 4.44 13.42 -7.13
N SER A 156 3.53 14.23 -6.60
CA SER A 156 3.82 15.14 -5.48
C SER A 156 3.82 14.47 -4.09
N GLY A 157 3.57 13.15 -4.01
CA GLY A 157 3.41 12.43 -2.74
C GLY A 157 2.10 12.72 -1.99
N ASP A 158 1.27 13.63 -2.51
CA ASP A 158 -0.10 13.91 -2.03
C ASP A 158 -1.11 13.18 -2.91
N SER A 159 -0.92 11.87 -3.06
CA SER A 159 -1.80 11.06 -3.90
C SER A 159 -3.24 11.15 -3.36
N PRO A 160 -4.25 11.17 -4.25
CA PRO A 160 -5.63 11.44 -3.87
C PRO A 160 -6.12 10.52 -2.76
N ARG A 161 -6.56 11.09 -1.64
CA ARG A 161 -7.19 10.34 -0.55
C ARG A 161 -8.65 10.07 -0.87
N GLY A 162 -9.14 8.90 -0.45
CA GLY A 162 -10.56 8.53 -0.54
C GLY A 162 -10.99 7.89 -1.87
N ILE A 163 -10.09 7.68 -2.83
CA ILE A 163 -10.38 6.86 -4.01
C ILE A 163 -10.27 5.39 -3.61
N ARG A 164 -11.34 4.62 -3.80
CA ARG A 164 -11.31 3.18 -3.56
C ARG A 164 -10.46 2.50 -4.64
N THR A 165 -9.59 1.61 -4.21
CA THR A 165 -8.83 0.74 -5.11
C THR A 165 -9.79 -0.18 -5.86
N ALA A 166 -9.61 -0.34 -7.17
CA ALA A 166 -10.45 -1.24 -7.94
C ALA A 166 -10.27 -2.69 -7.43
N PRO A 167 -11.35 -3.51 -7.36
CA PRO A 167 -11.29 -4.82 -6.69
C PRO A 167 -10.15 -5.74 -7.15
N MET A 168 -9.81 -5.73 -8.44
CA MET A 168 -8.72 -6.57 -8.96
C MET A 168 -7.31 -6.16 -8.52
N PHE A 169 -7.16 -4.94 -7.98
CA PHE A 169 -5.91 -4.46 -7.40
C PHE A 169 -5.92 -4.54 -5.88
N VAL A 170 -6.99 -5.07 -5.26
CA VAL A 170 -7.02 -5.30 -3.82
C VAL A 170 -6.26 -6.61 -3.51
N PRO A 171 -5.24 -6.59 -2.63
CA PRO A 171 -4.53 -7.79 -2.24
C PRO A 171 -5.42 -8.69 -1.37
N PRO A 172 -5.28 -10.02 -1.43
CA PRO A 172 -5.96 -10.93 -0.51
C PRO A 172 -5.48 -10.76 0.95
N ASP A 173 -6.26 -11.24 1.91
CA ASP A 173 -6.00 -11.03 3.35
C ASP A 173 -4.90 -11.93 3.94
N ASN A 174 -4.73 -13.15 3.42
CA ASN A 174 -3.82 -14.16 3.98
C ASN A 174 -2.52 -14.23 3.20
N LEU A 175 -1.70 -13.19 3.31
CA LEU A 175 -0.40 -13.09 2.64
C LEU A 175 0.75 -13.17 3.63
N GLU A 176 1.80 -13.87 3.25
CA GLU A 176 3.06 -13.95 3.99
C GLU A 176 3.99 -12.82 3.53
N ASP A 177 4.37 -11.94 4.46
CA ASP A 177 5.13 -10.73 4.15
C ASP A 177 6.45 -11.03 3.42
N ALA A 178 7.20 -12.06 3.85
CA ALA A 178 8.47 -12.43 3.24
C ALA A 178 8.33 -12.84 1.77
N THR A 179 7.29 -13.62 1.45
CA THR A 179 7.01 -14.07 0.08
C THR A 179 6.68 -12.89 -0.82
N GLU A 180 5.85 -11.96 -0.35
CA GLU A 180 5.40 -10.83 -1.15
C GLU A 180 6.46 -9.74 -1.31
N VAL A 181 7.34 -9.55 -0.32
CA VAL A 181 8.51 -8.65 -0.47
C VAL A 181 9.43 -9.14 -1.59
N GLU A 182 9.72 -10.44 -1.66
CA GLU A 182 10.53 -10.99 -2.76
C GLU A 182 9.79 -11.00 -4.10
N ALA A 183 8.47 -11.22 -4.11
CA ALA A 183 7.66 -11.05 -5.32
C ALA A 183 7.70 -9.61 -5.84
N PHE A 184 7.65 -8.61 -4.94
CA PHE A 184 7.81 -7.21 -5.29
C PHE A 184 9.21 -6.92 -5.86
N ALA A 185 10.27 -7.43 -5.24
CA ALA A 185 11.64 -7.30 -5.75
C ALA A 185 11.80 -7.90 -7.15
N ALA A 186 11.22 -9.08 -7.38
CA ALA A 186 11.22 -9.74 -8.69
C ALA A 186 10.44 -8.94 -9.75
N SER A 187 9.27 -8.40 -9.38
CA SER A 187 8.47 -7.53 -10.26
C SER A 187 9.23 -6.26 -10.63
N VAL A 188 9.91 -5.60 -9.68
CA VAL A 188 10.76 -4.42 -9.93
C VAL A 188 11.89 -4.77 -10.89
N THR A 189 12.59 -5.88 -10.64
CA THR A 189 13.66 -6.36 -11.53
C THR A 189 13.15 -6.57 -12.96
N ARG A 190 11.98 -7.18 -13.11
CA ARG A 190 11.32 -7.40 -14.40
C ARG A 190 10.94 -6.09 -15.08
N LEU A 191 10.36 -5.14 -14.35
CA LEU A 191 9.99 -3.82 -14.88
C LEU A 191 11.22 -3.05 -15.39
N LEU A 192 12.31 -3.06 -14.63
CA LEU A 192 13.55 -2.36 -14.97
C LEU A 192 14.24 -2.99 -16.18
N ASN A 193 14.24 -4.31 -16.28
CA ASN A 193 14.84 -5.05 -17.39
C ASN A 193 13.96 -5.10 -18.66
N HIS A 194 12.73 -4.59 -18.60
CA HIS A 194 11.87 -4.53 -19.78
C HIS A 194 12.43 -3.56 -20.83
N SER A 195 12.80 -4.10 -21.98
CA SER A 195 13.34 -3.35 -23.13
C SER A 195 12.27 -2.95 -24.15
N GLY A 196 11.06 -3.49 -24.04
CA GLY A 196 9.94 -3.18 -24.94
C GLY A 196 9.22 -1.89 -24.57
N SER A 197 8.25 -1.49 -25.40
CA SER A 197 7.32 -0.43 -25.03
C SER A 197 6.39 -0.90 -23.92
N PHE A 198 6.12 -0.04 -22.95
CA PHE A 198 5.09 -0.31 -21.94
C PHE A 198 3.67 -0.17 -22.51
N ALA A 199 2.76 -0.92 -21.91
CA ALA A 199 1.35 -0.86 -22.22
C ALA A 199 0.76 0.54 -21.89
N PRO A 200 -0.22 1.03 -22.66
CA PRO A 200 -0.89 2.29 -22.34
C PRO A 200 -1.64 2.20 -21.01
N HIS A 201 -1.28 3.06 -20.06
CA HIS A 201 -1.93 3.11 -18.75
C HIS A 201 -3.42 3.48 -18.90
N PRO A 202 -4.36 2.81 -18.19
CA PRO A 202 -5.79 3.07 -18.31
C PRO A 202 -6.17 4.54 -18.14
N GLY A 203 -5.61 5.20 -17.11
CA GLY A 203 -5.88 6.60 -16.81
C GLY A 203 -4.97 7.62 -17.50
N PHE A 204 -3.77 7.24 -17.94
CA PHE A 204 -2.73 8.20 -18.39
C PHE A 204 -2.30 8.02 -19.84
N GLY A 205 -2.76 6.95 -20.49
CA GLY A 205 -2.38 6.59 -21.85
C GLY A 205 -0.92 6.16 -21.93
N ARG A 206 -0.30 6.39 -23.10
CA ARG A 206 1.11 6.09 -23.31
C ARG A 206 1.98 7.08 -22.55
N LEU A 207 2.98 6.54 -21.87
CA LEU A 207 3.95 7.27 -21.08
C LEU A 207 5.36 6.81 -21.44
N PRO A 208 6.35 7.71 -21.42
CA PRO A 208 7.76 7.31 -21.55
C PRO A 208 8.18 6.47 -20.34
N ARG A 209 9.22 5.64 -20.51
CA ARG A 209 9.73 4.73 -19.49
C ARG A 209 10.00 5.43 -18.18
N GLU A 210 10.68 6.57 -18.24
CA GLU A 210 11.08 7.36 -17.06
C GLU A 210 9.86 7.76 -16.24
N LYS A 211 8.78 8.17 -16.91
CA LYS A 211 7.55 8.58 -16.23
C LYS A 211 6.79 7.40 -15.61
N ILE A 212 6.87 6.22 -16.23
CA ILE A 212 6.28 4.99 -15.66
C ILE A 212 7.03 4.58 -14.39
N LEU A 213 8.37 4.60 -14.43
CA LEU A 213 9.18 4.30 -13.26
C LEU A 213 8.95 5.31 -12.13
N GLU A 214 8.84 6.59 -12.46
CA GLU A 214 8.56 7.66 -11.48
C GLU A 214 7.18 7.47 -10.82
N ILE A 215 6.15 7.11 -11.59
CA ILE A 215 4.81 6.81 -11.05
C ILE A 215 4.88 5.63 -10.07
N HIS A 216 5.52 4.53 -10.46
CA HIS A 216 5.62 3.34 -9.60
C HIS A 216 6.46 3.61 -8.35
N THR A 217 7.54 4.41 -8.48
CA THR A 217 8.36 4.85 -7.35
C THR A 217 7.55 5.68 -6.35
N ALA A 218 6.82 6.68 -6.85
CA ALA A 218 5.95 7.53 -6.01
C ALA A 218 4.80 6.73 -5.39
N HIS A 219 4.27 5.75 -6.12
CA HIS A 219 3.21 4.86 -5.64
C HIS A 219 3.70 3.93 -4.52
N ALA A 220 4.90 3.37 -4.66
CA ALA A 220 5.54 2.58 -3.60
C ALA A 220 5.71 3.42 -2.33
N ALA A 221 6.22 4.65 -2.45
CA ALA A 221 6.34 5.58 -1.32
C ALA A 221 4.98 5.89 -0.66
N HIS A 222 3.93 6.09 -1.47
CA HIS A 222 2.58 6.34 -0.98
C HIS A 222 2.05 5.20 -0.10
N HIS A 223 2.34 3.95 -0.44
CA HIS A 223 1.87 2.80 0.31
C HIS A 223 2.78 2.48 1.51
N LEU A 224 4.09 2.38 1.30
CA LEU A 224 5.05 2.01 2.34
C LEU A 224 5.10 3.01 3.50
N ARG A 225 4.73 4.28 3.29
CA ARG A 225 4.67 5.28 4.38
C ARG A 225 3.69 4.93 5.51
N HIS A 226 2.77 3.99 5.29
CA HIS A 226 1.83 3.51 6.31
C HIS A 226 2.46 2.50 7.27
N LEU A 227 3.71 2.08 7.04
CA LEU A 227 4.43 1.14 7.88
C LEU A 227 5.63 1.82 8.52
N ARG A 228 5.77 1.74 9.83
CA ARG A 228 6.98 2.18 10.55
C ARG A 228 7.73 0.99 11.08
N ALA A 229 9.06 1.02 10.99
CA ALA A 229 9.87 0.03 11.67
C ALA A 229 9.66 0.12 13.19
N HIS A 230 9.75 -1.02 13.90
CA HIS A 230 9.52 -1.06 15.34
C HIS A 230 10.49 -0.16 16.13
N ASP A 231 11.74 -0.06 15.66
CA ASP A 231 12.80 0.78 16.25
C ASP A 231 12.55 2.30 16.10
N GLN A 232 11.67 2.71 15.18
CA GLN A 232 11.32 4.11 14.91
C GLN A 232 9.97 4.53 15.52
N SER A 233 9.37 3.68 16.35
CA SER A 233 8.05 3.91 16.96
C SER A 233 8.11 4.48 18.39
N ALA A 234 9.30 4.86 18.86
CA ALA A 234 9.53 5.44 20.20
C ALA A 234 9.45 6.97 20.21
#